data_AF-A0AAT9HF14-F1
#
_entry.id   AF-A0AAT9HF14-F1
#
_cell.length_a   1.000
_cell.length_b   1.000
_cell.length_c   1.000
_cell.angle_alpha   90.00
_cell.angle_beta   90.00
_cell.angle_gamma   90.00
#
_symmetry.space_group_name_H-M   'P 1'
#
loop_
_entity.id
_entity.type
_entity.pdbx_description
1 polymer ?
#
loop_
_entity_poly.entity_id
_entity_poly.type
_entity_poly.pdbx_seq_one_letter_code
_entity_poly.pdbx_strand_id
1 'polypeptide(L)' 'MRCQRFLKGEDCLAFAWTGLVPARAAQKNGTAVSLPEPDPRRDGSGVSLPKTVWVMAGPV' A
#
# COMPACT_ATOMS: atom_id res chain seq x y z
N MET A 1 9.81 8.32 -15.20
CA MET A 1 9.73 8.62 -13.76
C MET A 1 9.47 7.32 -13.02
N ARG A 2 10.16 7.05 -11.89
CA ARG A 2 9.98 5.84 -11.08
C ARG A 2 9.10 6.16 -9.87
N CYS A 3 8.03 5.39 -9.68
CA CYS A 3 7.04 5.63 -8.61
C CYS A 3 7.07 4.59 -7.47
N GLN A 4 7.99 3.62 -7.54
CA GLN A 4 8.22 2.59 -6.52
C GLN A 4 9.64 2.04 -6.68
N ARG A 5 10.34 1.82 -5.57
CA ARG A 5 11.66 1.16 -5.58
C ARG A 5 11.60 -0.25 -4.99
N PHE A 6 11.85 -1.24 -5.84
CA PHE A 6 12.05 -2.63 -5.43
C PHE A 6 13.35 -2.82 -4.64
N LEU A 7 13.27 -3.63 -3.60
CA LEU A 7 14.38 -4.15 -2.82
C LEU A 7 14.96 -5.41 -3.46
N LYS A 8 16.04 -5.94 -2.88
CA LYS A 8 16.66 -7.18 -3.36
C LYS A 8 15.65 -8.33 -3.25
N GLY A 9 15.36 -8.98 -4.38
CA GLY A 9 14.42 -10.10 -4.47
C GLY A 9 12.99 -9.71 -4.87
N GLU A 10 12.69 -8.42 -5.03
CA GLU A 10 11.43 -7.92 -5.57
C GLU A 10 11.58 -7.59 -7.05
N ASP A 11 10.61 -7.98 -7.88
CA ASP A 11 10.68 -7.82 -9.34
C ASP A 11 9.45 -7.15 -9.96
N CYS A 12 8.32 -7.11 -9.24
CA CYS A 12 7.08 -6.56 -9.75
C CYS A 12 6.23 -5.90 -8.65
N LEU A 13 5.31 -5.03 -9.09
CA LEU A 13 4.28 -4.44 -8.23
C LEU A 13 2.99 -5.26 -8.38
N ALA A 14 2.60 -5.97 -7.33
CA ALA A 14 1.41 -6.85 -7.38
C ALA A 14 0.09 -6.10 -7.16
N PHE A 15 0.12 -4.97 -6.45
CA PHE A 15 -1.09 -4.22 -6.07
C PHE A 15 -0.75 -2.74 -5.89
N ALA A 16 -1.65 -1.88 -6.35
CA ALA A 16 -1.59 -0.44 -6.17
C ALA A 16 -3.00 0.12 -6.06
N TRP A 17 -3.13 1.29 -5.44
CA TRP A 17 -4.40 1.98 -5.31
C TRP A 17 -4.19 3.49 -5.44
N THR A 18 -5.23 4.14 -5.92
CA THR A 18 -5.34 5.58 -6.08
C THR A 18 -6.76 5.99 -5.73
N GLY A 19 -6.92 7.08 -5.00
CA GLY A 19 -8.22 7.58 -4.59
C GLY A 19 -8.13 8.67 -3.52
N LEU A 20 -9.29 9.04 -2.97
CA LEU A 20 -9.39 10.05 -1.93
C LEU A 20 -8.86 9.55 -0.59
N VAL A 21 -8.22 10.43 0.17
CA VAL A 21 -7.72 10.15 1.52
C VAL A 21 -8.79 10.48 2.58
N PRO A 22 -8.80 9.80 3.74
CA PRO A 22 -7.85 8.79 4.20
C PRO A 22 -8.10 7.40 3.59
N ALA A 23 -7.02 6.72 3.21
CA ALA A 23 -7.08 5.36 2.71
C ALA A 23 -7.44 4.38 3.84
N ARG A 24 -8.24 3.36 3.51
CA ARG A 24 -8.59 2.25 4.39
C ARG A 24 -8.22 0.95 3.70
N ALA A 25 -7.71 -0.02 4.45
CA ALA A 25 -7.29 -1.32 3.93
C ALA A 25 -7.91 -2.47 4.73
N ALA A 26 -8.19 -3.57 4.03
CA ALA A 26 -8.69 -4.80 4.66
C ALA A 26 -8.06 -6.06 4.04
N GLN A 27 -8.02 -7.12 4.84
CA GLN A 27 -7.68 -8.48 4.40
C GLN A 27 -8.85 -9.10 3.63
N LYS A 28 -8.62 -10.25 3.00
CA LYS A 28 -9.64 -10.98 2.21
C LYS A 28 -10.91 -11.32 3.03
N ASN A 29 -10.80 -11.48 4.34
CA ASN A 29 -11.91 -11.77 5.25
C ASN A 29 -12.61 -10.51 5.79
N GLY A 30 -12.23 -9.31 5.33
CA GLY A 30 -12.82 -8.04 5.77
C GLY A 30 -12.19 -7.43 7.01
N THR A 31 -11.23 -8.09 7.68
CA THR A 31 -10.53 -7.52 8.83
C THR A 31 -9.67 -6.33 8.43
N ALA A 32 -9.77 -5.24 9.18
CA ALA A 32 -9.00 -4.03 8.94
C ALA A 32 -7.48 -4.26 9.04
N VAL A 33 -6.74 -3.63 8.13
CA VAL A 33 -5.27 -3.56 8.12
C VAL A 33 -4.86 -2.13 8.43
N SER A 34 -4.00 -1.97 9.43
CA SER A 34 -3.39 -0.67 9.75
C SER A 34 -2.38 -0.31 8.66
N LEU A 35 -2.57 0.86 8.07
CA LEU A 35 -1.64 1.42 7.10
C LEU A 35 -0.58 2.27 7.83
N PRO A 36 0.67 2.28 7.34
CA PRO A 36 1.71 3.15 7.86
C PRO A 36 1.41 4.61 7.52
N GLU A 37 2.10 5.52 8.22
CA GLU A 37 2.03 6.95 7.91
C GLU A 37 2.47 7.24 6.47
N PRO A 38 1.85 8.23 5.79
CA PRO A 38 2.23 8.60 4.43
C PRO A 38 3.70 9.04 4.33
N ASP A 39 4.45 8.43 3.40
CA ASP A 39 5.78 8.90 2.99
C ASP A 39 5.62 9.84 1.78
N PRO A 40 6.09 11.10 1.84
CA PRO A 40 5.94 12.06 0.74
C PRO A 40 6.82 11.73 -0.48
N ARG A 41 7.79 10.82 -0.37
CA ARG A 41 8.67 10.43 -1.48
C ARG A 41 7.90 9.65 -2.56
N ARG A 42 8.17 9.97 -3.82
CA ARG A 42 7.55 9.31 -4.99
C ARG A 42 8.20 7.97 -5.35
N ASP A 43 9.46 7.76 -5.01
CA ASP A 43 10.27 6.59 -5.40
C ASP A 43 10.71 5.74 -4.19
N GLY A 44 9.93 5.79 -3.11
CA GLY A 44 10.15 4.98 -1.92
C GLY A 44 9.98 3.48 -2.17
N SER A 45 10.58 2.67 -1.31
CA SER A 45 10.27 1.23 -1.21
C SER A 45 9.07 0.97 -0.29
N GLY A 46 8.70 1.94 0.55
CA GLY A 46 7.74 1.77 1.62
C GLY A 46 8.31 0.99 2.81
N VAL A 47 7.41 0.49 3.65
CA VAL A 47 7.72 -0.38 4.79
C VAL A 47 6.93 -1.67 4.65
N SER A 48 7.48 -2.78 5.15
CA SER A 48 6.78 -4.05 5.14
C SER A 48 5.55 -4.00 6.04
N LEU A 49 4.42 -4.49 5.53
CA LEU A 49 3.17 -4.55 6.31
C LEU A 49 3.10 -5.85 7.10
N PRO A 50 2.63 -5.83 8.36
CA PRO A 50 2.49 -7.03 9.18
C PRO A 50 1.31 -7.91 8.72
N LYS A 51 0.39 -7.39 7.92
CA LYS A 51 -0.79 -8.10 7.39
C LYS A 51 -0.92 -7.84 5.90
N THR A 52 -1.33 -8.87 5.15
CA THR A 52 -1.62 -8.77 3.72
C THR A 52 -2.82 -7.85 3.45
N VAL A 53 -2.66 -6.89 2.56
CA VAL A 53 -3.74 -6.04 2.06
C VAL A 53 -4.37 -6.70 0.83
N TRP A 54 -5.69 -6.88 0.85
CA TRP A 54 -6.44 -7.45 -0.29
C TRP A 54 -7.28 -6.39 -1.01
N VAL A 55 -7.78 -5.40 -0.28
CA VAL A 55 -8.58 -4.30 -0.82
C VAL A 55 -8.16 -2.98 -0.17
N MET A 56 -8.18 -1.91 -0.97
CA MET A 56 -8.07 -0.53 -0.48
C MET A 56 -9.21 0.33 -1.01
N ALA A 57 -9.67 1.27 -0.18
CA ALA A 57 -10.74 2.20 -0.50
C ALA A 57 -10.49 3.57 0.16
N GLY A 58 -11.07 4.61 -0.43
CA GLY A 58 -11.12 5.95 0.16
C GLY A 58 -12.37 6.15 1.01
N PRO A 59 -12.57 7.35 1.58
CA PRO A 59 -13.84 7.72 2.18
C PRO A 59 -14.97 7.72 1.13
N VAL A 60 -16.21 7.60 1.62
CA VAL A 60 -17.44 7.83 0.83
C VAL A 60 -17.70 9.33 0.76
#